data_AF-B9U230-F1
#
_entry.id   AF-B9U230-F1
#
_cell.length_a   1.000
_cell.length_b   1.000
_cell.length_c   1.000
_cell.angle_alpha   90.00
_cell.angle_beta   90.00
_cell.angle_gamma   90.00
#
_symmetry.space_group_name_H-M   'P 1'
#
loop_
_entity.id
_entity.type
_entity.pdbx_description
1 polymer ?
#
loop_
_entity_poly.entity_id
_entity_poly.type
_entity_poly.pdbx_seq_one_letter_code
_entity_poly.pdbx_strand_id
1 'polypeptide(L)'
;RISLAYAAGEPTDARRMPQPDFLLCCNNICNMMTKWYENIARMHNIPLIMIDIPFSNTVDTPEEKVDYLIGQFDYAIKQLEELTGKKFDEKKFEAACTRANRTAAAWLKACSYMGYKPSPLSGFDLFNHMADIVAARCYEEAAVGFELLAQEFE
;
A
#
# COMPACT_ATOMS: atom_id res chain seq x y z
N ARG A 1 1.57 -9.18 -0.51
CA ARG A 1 3.02 -9.34 -0.20
C ARG A 1 3.36 -10.81 -0.41
N ILE A 2 4.56 -11.13 -0.87
CA ILE A 2 5.00 -12.50 -1.18
C ILE A 2 6.00 -12.98 -0.14
N SER A 3 5.75 -14.14 0.50
CA SER A 3 6.68 -14.72 1.49
C SER A 3 7.94 -15.29 0.84
N LEU A 4 9.03 -15.42 1.61
CA LEU A 4 10.27 -16.05 1.12
C LEU A 4 10.05 -17.49 0.66
N ALA A 5 9.25 -18.27 1.39
CA ALA A 5 8.91 -19.64 1.01
C ALA A 5 8.19 -19.68 -0.35
N TYR A 6 7.17 -18.85 -0.53
CA TYR A 6 6.43 -18.84 -1.79
C TYR A 6 7.27 -18.29 -2.96
N ALA A 7 8.11 -17.28 -2.71
CA ALA A 7 9.10 -16.81 -3.69
C ALA A 7 10.10 -17.92 -4.07
N ALA A 8 10.52 -18.75 -3.11
CA ALA A 8 11.38 -19.91 -3.36
C ALA A 8 10.69 -21.06 -4.12
N GLY A 9 9.39 -20.94 -4.43
CA GLY A 9 8.63 -21.94 -5.17
C GLY A 9 7.94 -22.98 -4.31
N GLU A 10 7.86 -22.77 -2.99
CA GLU A 10 7.08 -23.65 -2.11
C GLU A 10 5.61 -23.69 -2.56
N PRO A 11 5.02 -24.89 -2.75
CA PRO A 11 3.68 -25.01 -3.29
C PRO A 11 2.63 -24.47 -2.32
N THR A 12 1.57 -23.89 -2.86
CA THR A 12 0.34 -23.58 -2.10
C THR A 12 -0.90 -23.91 -2.92
N ASP A 13 -1.89 -24.45 -2.24
CA ASP A 13 -3.22 -24.76 -2.75
C ASP A 13 -4.27 -23.73 -2.31
N ALA A 14 -4.00 -22.97 -1.24
CA ALA A 14 -4.95 -22.01 -0.67
C ALA A 14 -5.10 -20.72 -1.49
N ARG A 15 -4.00 -20.00 -1.75
CA ARG A 15 -4.02 -18.70 -2.46
C ARG A 15 -2.79 -18.55 -3.36
N ARG A 16 -2.94 -18.92 -4.63
CA ARG A 16 -1.89 -18.76 -5.64
C ARG A 16 -1.80 -17.31 -6.12
N MET A 17 -0.58 -16.82 -6.26
CA MET A 17 -0.26 -15.52 -6.86
C MET A 17 0.91 -15.66 -7.84
N PRO A 18 1.00 -14.82 -8.90
CA PRO A 18 2.15 -14.85 -9.80
C PRO A 18 3.44 -14.46 -9.07
N GLN A 19 4.58 -14.95 -9.57
CA GLN A 19 5.89 -14.46 -9.13
C GLN A 19 6.09 -13.02 -9.60
N PRO A 20 6.79 -12.17 -8.83
CA PRO A 20 6.98 -10.77 -9.16
C PRO A 20 8.03 -10.56 -10.25
N ASP A 21 7.78 -9.62 -11.17
CA ASP A 21 8.78 -9.12 -12.12
C ASP A 21 9.62 -7.96 -11.57
N PHE A 22 9.13 -7.29 -10.53
CA PHE A 22 9.82 -6.25 -9.75
C PHE A 22 9.16 -6.11 -8.37
N LEU A 23 9.80 -5.38 -7.46
CA LEU A 23 9.33 -5.17 -6.09
C LEU A 23 9.23 -3.68 -5.75
N LEU A 24 8.17 -3.32 -5.02
CA LEU A 24 7.98 -1.99 -4.40
C LEU A 24 8.04 -2.14 -2.89
N CYS A 25 9.07 -1.58 -2.25
CA CYS A 25 9.28 -1.65 -0.81
C CYS A 25 9.14 -0.27 -0.17
N CYS A 26 8.47 -0.23 0.98
CA CYS A 26 8.41 0.92 1.86
C CYS A 26 8.54 0.42 3.31
N ASN A 27 9.41 1.03 4.10
CA ASN A 27 9.74 0.59 5.45
C ASN A 27 9.01 1.35 6.58
N ASN A 28 8.01 2.18 6.25
CA ASN A 28 7.20 2.88 7.26
C ASN A 28 6.57 1.96 8.32
N ILE A 29 6.19 0.74 7.93
CA ILE A 29 5.61 -0.24 8.84
C ILE A 29 6.66 -0.95 9.71
N CYS A 30 7.82 -1.32 9.13
CA CYS A 30 8.96 -1.91 9.81
C CYS A 30 10.17 -2.05 8.88
N ASN A 31 11.37 -2.03 9.45
CA ASN A 31 12.63 -2.20 8.71
C ASN A 31 12.91 -3.65 8.25
N MET A 32 12.16 -4.63 8.76
CA MET A 32 12.30 -6.02 8.30
C MET A 32 11.93 -6.15 6.81
N MET A 33 11.03 -5.30 6.32
CA MET A 33 10.63 -5.27 4.90
C MET A 33 11.82 -5.12 3.97
N THR A 34 12.79 -4.26 4.31
CA THR A 34 13.99 -4.01 3.52
C THR A 34 14.76 -5.30 3.26
N LYS A 35 15.14 -6.03 4.32
CA LYS A 35 15.91 -7.26 4.17
C LYS A 35 15.11 -8.37 3.50
N TRP A 36 13.82 -8.46 3.78
CA TRP A 36 12.96 -9.44 3.13
C TRP A 36 12.90 -9.21 1.60
N TYR A 37 12.67 -7.97 1.17
CA TYR A 37 12.52 -7.63 -0.24
C TYR A 37 13.86 -7.68 -0.99
N GLU A 38 14.97 -7.30 -0.36
CA GLU A 38 16.31 -7.50 -0.91
C GLU A 38 16.62 -8.98 -1.21
N ASN A 39 16.21 -9.89 -0.32
CA ASN A 39 16.39 -11.33 -0.54
C ASN A 39 15.58 -11.80 -1.76
N ILE A 40 14.30 -11.41 -1.87
CA ILE A 40 13.47 -11.79 -3.02
C ILE A 40 14.04 -11.20 -4.32
N ALA A 41 14.42 -9.91 -4.31
CA ALA A 41 15.03 -9.26 -5.46
C ALA A 41 16.27 -10.02 -5.95
N ARG A 42 17.15 -10.41 -5.02
CA ARG A 42 18.35 -11.18 -5.31
C ARG A 42 18.05 -12.59 -5.79
N MET A 43 17.10 -13.29 -5.17
CA MET A 43 16.71 -14.66 -5.54
C MET A 43 16.20 -14.74 -6.97
N HIS A 44 15.41 -13.76 -7.40
CA HIS A 44 14.80 -13.75 -8.73
C HIS A 44 15.55 -12.89 -9.75
N ASN A 45 16.60 -12.19 -9.33
CA ASN A 45 17.33 -11.21 -10.15
C ASN A 45 16.39 -10.16 -10.76
N ILE A 46 15.50 -9.60 -9.93
CA ILE A 46 14.49 -8.60 -10.33
C ILE A 46 14.73 -7.24 -9.67
N PRO A 47 14.26 -6.14 -10.27
CA PRO A 47 14.40 -4.80 -9.72
C PRO A 47 13.68 -4.63 -8.38
N LEU A 48 14.30 -3.86 -7.47
CA LEU A 48 13.72 -3.43 -6.21
C LEU A 48 13.69 -1.91 -6.15
N ILE A 49 12.49 -1.34 -6.13
CA ILE A 49 12.26 0.09 -5.93
C ILE A 49 11.95 0.30 -4.45
N MET A 50 12.77 1.12 -3.79
CA MET A 50 12.65 1.45 -2.37
C MET A 50 12.12 2.87 -2.18
N ILE A 51 11.20 3.02 -1.23
CA ILE A 51 10.83 4.28 -0.60
C ILE A 51 11.18 4.18 0.88
N ASP A 52 12.35 4.67 1.25
CA ASP A 52 12.85 4.74 2.62
C ASP A 52 12.17 5.89 3.36
N ILE A 53 11.47 5.57 4.45
CA ILE A 53 10.81 6.49 5.35
C ILE A 53 11.65 6.57 6.63
N PRO A 54 12.47 7.62 6.82
CA PRO A 54 13.30 7.74 8.00
C PRO A 54 12.43 7.82 9.26
N PHE A 55 12.83 7.08 10.31
CA PHE A 55 12.12 7.12 11.58
C PHE A 55 11.98 8.56 12.11
N SER A 56 10.81 8.91 12.62
CA SER A 56 10.57 10.24 13.22
C SER A 56 10.54 10.16 14.74
N ASN A 57 11.51 10.83 15.37
CA ASN A 57 11.56 11.04 16.82
C ASN A 57 10.82 12.32 17.25
N THR A 58 10.30 13.08 16.29
CA THR A 58 9.62 14.36 16.47
C THR A 58 8.19 14.26 15.97
N VAL A 59 7.30 15.06 16.58
CA VAL A 59 5.89 15.18 16.15
C VAL A 59 5.83 15.83 14.77
N ASP A 60 6.58 16.91 14.58
CA ASP A 60 6.68 17.60 13.30
C ASP A 60 7.57 16.82 12.34
N THR A 61 7.22 16.85 11.05
CA THR A 61 8.04 16.27 9.98
C THR A 61 9.00 17.36 9.47
N PRO A 62 10.32 17.21 9.69
CA PRO A 62 11.29 18.18 9.20
C PRO A 62 11.30 18.25 7.66
N GLU A 63 11.57 19.44 7.12
CA GLU A 63 11.55 19.72 5.68
C GLU A 63 12.54 18.82 4.92
N GLU A 64 13.72 18.55 5.49
CA GLU A 64 14.72 17.68 4.89
C GLU A 64 14.22 16.24 4.67
N LYS A 65 13.28 15.76 5.50
CA LYS A 65 12.65 14.45 5.29
C LYS A 65 11.62 14.50 4.17
N VAL A 66 10.89 15.62 4.04
CA VAL A 66 9.95 15.82 2.94
C VAL A 66 10.70 15.84 1.61
N ASP A 67 11.78 16.63 1.51
CA ASP A 67 12.64 16.71 0.33
C ASP A 67 13.23 15.34 -0.05
N TYR A 68 13.68 14.58 0.96
CA TYR A 68 14.17 13.22 0.75
C TYR A 68 13.11 12.30 0.16
N LEU A 69 11.86 12.37 0.62
CA LEU A 69 10.76 11.57 0.09
C LEU A 69 10.36 11.99 -1.33
N ILE A 70 10.32 13.29 -1.62
CA ILE A 70 10.05 13.80 -2.97
C ILE A 70 11.10 13.28 -3.95
N GLY A 71 12.39 13.41 -3.62
CA GLY A 71 13.47 12.90 -4.46
C GLY A 71 13.40 11.37 -4.68
N GLN A 72 12.96 10.62 -3.68
CA GLN A 72 12.72 9.18 -3.83
C GLN A 72 11.52 8.87 -4.72
N PHE A 73 10.43 9.65 -4.64
CA PHE A 73 9.29 9.49 -5.54
C PHE A 73 9.67 9.80 -6.99
N ASP A 74 10.42 10.87 -7.24
CA ASP A 74 10.92 11.20 -8.58
C ASP A 74 11.79 10.07 -9.14
N TYR A 75 12.68 9.51 -8.32
CA TYR A 75 13.52 8.39 -8.70
C TYR A 75 12.73 7.10 -8.94
N ALA A 76 11.72 6.82 -8.12
CA ALA A 76 10.82 5.68 -8.29
C ALA A 76 10.00 5.79 -9.57
N ILE A 77 9.47 6.98 -9.88
CA ILE A 77 8.75 7.25 -11.14
C ILE A 77 9.66 6.94 -12.32
N LYS A 78 10.90 7.44 -12.33
CA LYS A 78 11.85 7.19 -13.42
C LYS A 78 12.13 5.70 -13.62
N GLN A 79 12.35 4.95 -12.53
CA GLN A 79 12.52 3.49 -12.60
C GLN A 79 11.27 2.80 -13.14
N LEU A 80 10.07 3.21 -12.73
CA LEU A 80 8.83 2.66 -13.25
C LEU A 80 8.63 2.97 -14.74
N GLU A 81 9.03 4.15 -15.21
CA GLU A 81 9.01 4.46 -16.64
C GLU A 81 9.93 3.53 -17.44
N GLU A 82 11.14 3.27 -16.93
CA GLU A 82 12.11 2.37 -17.55
C GLU A 82 11.59 0.92 -17.59
N LEU A 83 10.99 0.44 -16.49
CA LEU A 83 10.46 -0.93 -16.39
C LEU A 83 9.21 -1.16 -17.25
N THR A 84 8.33 -0.16 -17.33
CA THR A 84 7.03 -0.31 -18.00
C THR A 84 7.03 0.19 -19.45
N GLY A 85 8.04 0.97 -19.84
CA GLY A 85 8.09 1.67 -21.13
C GLY A 85 7.03 2.77 -21.27
N LYS A 86 6.33 3.14 -20.19
CA LYS A 86 5.26 4.15 -20.18
C LYS A 86 5.76 5.41 -19.49
N LYS A 87 5.42 6.57 -20.05
CA LYS A 87 5.69 7.85 -19.41
C LYS A 87 4.67 8.15 -18.31
N PHE A 88 5.14 8.83 -17.27
CA PHE A 88 4.33 9.37 -16.20
C PHE A 88 3.30 10.35 -16.78
N ASP A 89 2.10 10.30 -16.23
CA ASP A 89 0.95 11.06 -16.69
C ASP A 89 0.32 11.72 -15.47
N GLU A 90 0.60 13.02 -15.33
CA GLU A 90 0.16 13.84 -14.18
C GLU A 90 -1.34 13.71 -13.93
N LYS A 91 -2.16 13.75 -14.99
CA LYS A 91 -3.63 13.69 -14.85
C LYS A 91 -4.08 12.34 -14.31
N LYS A 92 -3.43 11.25 -14.74
CA LYS A 92 -3.73 9.91 -14.20
C LYS A 92 -3.28 9.78 -12.75
N PHE A 93 -2.15 10.38 -12.39
CA PHE A 93 -1.66 10.41 -11.03
C PHE A 93 -2.61 11.19 -10.11
N GLU A 94 -2.99 12.41 -10.48
CA GLU A 94 -3.98 13.21 -9.75
C GLU A 94 -5.29 12.44 -9.55
N ALA A 95 -5.82 11.82 -10.61
CA ALA A 95 -7.04 11.02 -10.52
C ALA A 95 -6.89 9.82 -9.57
N ALA A 96 -5.71 9.17 -9.53
CA ALA A 96 -5.43 8.09 -8.59
C ALA A 96 -5.35 8.60 -7.15
N CYS A 97 -4.73 9.76 -6.91
CA CYS A 97 -4.67 10.42 -5.61
C CYS A 97 -6.07 10.83 -5.12
N THR A 98 -6.92 11.38 -5.98
CA THR A 98 -8.32 11.69 -5.65
C THR A 98 -9.07 10.45 -5.18
N ARG A 99 -8.97 9.34 -5.92
CA ARG A 99 -9.60 8.07 -5.52
C ARG A 99 -9.02 7.53 -4.21
N ALA A 100 -7.70 7.52 -4.06
CA ALA A 100 -7.05 7.04 -2.85
C ALA A 100 -7.50 7.81 -1.60
N ASN A 101 -7.62 9.14 -1.69
CA ASN A 101 -8.08 9.99 -0.60
C ASN A 101 -9.56 9.75 -0.28
N ARG A 102 -10.42 9.61 -1.30
CA ARG A 102 -11.84 9.27 -1.11
C ARG A 102 -12.00 7.93 -0.41
N THR A 103 -11.31 6.89 -0.87
CA THR A 103 -11.32 5.55 -0.26
C THR A 103 -10.83 5.59 1.18
N ALA A 104 -9.74 6.30 1.46
CA ALA A 104 -9.19 6.43 2.82
C ALA A 104 -10.16 7.16 3.76
N ALA A 105 -10.81 8.23 3.31
CA ALA A 105 -11.81 8.96 4.09
C ALA A 105 -13.02 8.07 4.41
N ALA A 106 -13.53 7.31 3.43
CA ALA A 106 -14.63 6.38 3.62
C ALA A 106 -14.27 5.23 4.58
N TRP A 107 -13.07 4.66 4.44
CA TRP A 107 -12.54 3.66 5.37
C TRP A 107 -12.47 4.17 6.80
N LEU A 108 -11.90 5.37 7.00
CA LEU A 108 -11.79 5.98 8.33
C LEU A 108 -13.16 6.27 8.94
N LYS A 109 -14.13 6.71 8.13
CA LYS A 109 -15.52 6.89 8.55
C LYS A 109 -16.12 5.57 9.02
N ALA A 110 -16.04 4.50 8.22
CA ALA A 110 -16.50 3.17 8.62
C ALA A 110 -15.83 2.68 9.93
N CYS A 111 -14.52 2.87 10.07
CA CYS A 111 -13.78 2.54 11.30
C CYS A 111 -14.29 3.32 12.53
N SER A 112 -14.71 4.57 12.34
CA SER A 112 -15.15 5.43 13.45
C SER A 112 -16.38 4.87 14.17
N TYR A 113 -17.21 4.08 13.49
CA TYR A 113 -18.39 3.46 14.09
C TYR A 113 -18.05 2.42 15.18
N MET A 114 -16.83 1.90 15.22
CA MET A 114 -16.38 1.04 16.33
C MET A 114 -16.37 1.76 17.69
N GLY A 115 -16.44 3.09 17.70
CA GLY A 115 -16.53 3.90 18.92
C GLY A 115 -17.91 3.90 19.58
N TYR A 116 -18.98 3.47 18.90
CA TYR A 116 -20.33 3.44 19.46
C TYR A 116 -20.52 2.29 20.46
N LYS A 117 -21.53 2.43 21.32
CA LYS A 117 -21.91 1.42 22.33
C LYS A 117 -23.40 1.10 22.24
N PRO A 118 -23.80 -0.09 21.75
CA PRO A 118 -22.94 -1.14 21.19
C PRO A 118 -22.31 -0.72 19.85
N SER A 119 -21.16 -1.31 19.51
CA SER A 119 -20.55 -1.13 18.18
C SER A 119 -21.36 -1.91 17.14
N PRO A 120 -21.61 -1.34 15.93
CA PRO A 120 -22.32 -2.04 14.86
C PRO A 120 -21.43 -3.06 14.12
N LEU A 121 -20.11 -3.01 14.29
CA LEU A 121 -19.16 -3.97 13.69
C LEU A 121 -18.20 -4.56 14.72
N SER A 122 -17.75 -5.79 14.48
CA SER A 122 -16.71 -6.43 15.29
C SER A 122 -15.31 -6.06 14.79
N GLY A 123 -14.31 -6.17 15.65
CA GLY A 123 -12.91 -5.98 15.24
C GLY A 123 -12.44 -7.01 14.20
N PHE A 124 -13.05 -8.19 14.14
CA PHE A 124 -12.72 -9.21 13.14
C PHE A 124 -13.21 -8.82 11.74
N ASP A 125 -14.38 -8.20 11.65
CA ASP A 125 -14.92 -7.71 10.37
C ASP A 125 -14.02 -6.62 9.78
N LEU A 126 -13.48 -5.75 10.65
CA LEU A 126 -12.52 -4.75 10.24
C LEU A 126 -11.27 -5.35 9.58
N PHE A 127 -10.73 -6.44 10.14
CA PHE A 127 -9.55 -7.09 9.56
C PHE A 127 -9.83 -7.72 8.19
N ASN A 128 -11.05 -8.14 7.91
CA ASN A 128 -11.42 -8.61 6.57
C ASN A 128 -11.36 -7.44 5.57
N HIS A 129 -11.98 -6.31 5.92
CA HIS A 129 -11.99 -5.11 5.08
C HIS A 129 -10.61 -4.44 4.95
N MET A 130 -9.68 -4.71 5.87
CA MET A 130 -8.30 -4.24 5.76
C MET A 130 -7.60 -4.73 4.48
N ALA A 131 -8.02 -5.88 3.94
CA ALA A 131 -7.50 -6.37 2.67
C ALA A 131 -7.77 -5.38 1.52
N ASP A 132 -8.96 -4.77 1.48
CA ASP A 132 -9.40 -3.91 0.39
C ASP A 132 -8.68 -2.56 0.42
N ILE A 133 -8.53 -1.94 1.60
CA ILE A 133 -7.80 -0.65 1.74
C ILE A 133 -6.29 -0.80 1.48
N VAL A 134 -5.76 -2.02 1.58
CA VAL A 134 -4.35 -2.33 1.27
C VAL A 134 -4.16 -2.63 -0.22
N ALA A 135 -5.05 -3.42 -0.84
CA ALA A 135 -4.86 -3.91 -2.20
C ALA A 135 -5.49 -3.01 -3.27
N ALA A 136 -6.61 -2.35 -2.96
CA ALA A 136 -7.48 -1.70 -3.95
C ALA A 136 -7.69 -0.19 -3.68
N ARG A 137 -6.83 0.46 -2.88
CA ARG A 137 -7.01 1.84 -2.42
C ARG A 137 -7.35 2.86 -3.51
N CYS A 138 -6.74 2.73 -4.69
CA CYS A 138 -6.91 3.68 -5.79
C CYS A 138 -8.02 3.30 -6.79
N TYR A 139 -8.78 2.23 -6.51
CA TYR A 139 -9.91 1.78 -7.34
C TYR A 139 -11.20 2.45 -6.88
N GLU A 140 -12.07 2.74 -7.85
CA GLU A 140 -13.36 3.40 -7.60
C GLU A 140 -14.29 2.50 -6.78
N GLU A 141 -14.26 1.20 -7.07
CA GLU A 141 -15.05 0.17 -6.41
C GLU A 141 -14.75 0.07 -4.91
N ALA A 142 -13.49 0.29 -4.52
CA ALA A 142 -13.10 0.30 -3.11
C ALA A 142 -13.69 1.52 -2.39
N ALA A 143 -13.69 2.71 -3.01
CA ALA A 143 -14.32 3.90 -2.45
C ALA A 143 -15.82 3.69 -2.25
N VAL A 144 -16.51 3.22 -3.30
CA VAL A 144 -17.96 2.94 -3.25
C VAL A 144 -18.28 1.87 -2.19
N GLY A 145 -17.47 0.82 -2.10
CA GLY A 145 -17.64 -0.24 -1.11
C GLY A 145 -17.54 0.26 0.33
N PHE A 146 -16.55 1.09 0.64
CA PHE A 146 -16.41 1.67 1.99
C PHE A 146 -17.47 2.72 2.31
N GLU A 147 -17.95 3.46 1.32
CA GLU A 147 -19.08 4.38 1.49
C GLU A 147 -20.36 3.62 1.82
N LEU A 148 -20.63 2.52 1.12
CA LEU A 148 -21.76 1.65 1.41
C LEU A 148 -21.64 1.03 2.81
N LEU A 149 -20.45 0.51 3.17
CA LEU A 149 -20.20 -0.04 4.50
C LEU A 149 -20.46 1.01 5.60
N ALA A 150 -20.01 2.25 5.40
CA ALA A 150 -20.28 3.32 6.35
C ALA A 150 -21.79 3.65 6.44
N GLN A 151 -22.51 3.63 5.31
CA GLN A 151 -23.98 3.83 5.28
C GLN A 151 -24.74 2.72 6.02
N GLU A 152 -24.25 1.48 6.01
CA GLU A 152 -24.86 0.37 6.76
C GLU A 152 -24.76 0.56 8.29
N PHE A 153 -23.81 1.38 8.76
CA PHE A 153 -23.57 1.64 10.19
C PHE A 153 -24.18 2.95 10.70
N GLU A 154 -24.67 3.81 9.79
CA GLU A 154 -25.40 5.05 10.12
C GLU A 154 -26.78 4.80 10.74
#